data_AF-A0A9E3BZ31-F1
#
_entry.id   AF-A0A9E3BZ31-F1
#
_cell.length_a   1.000
_cell.length_b   1.000
_cell.length_c   1.000
_cell.angle_alpha   90.00
_cell.angle_beta   90.00
_cell.angle_gamma   90.00
#
_symmetry.space_group_name_H-M   'P 1'
#
loop_
_entity.id
_entity.type
_entity.pdbx_description
1 polymer ?
#
loop_
_entity_poly.entity_id
_entity_poly.type
_entity_poly.pdbx_seq_one_letter_code
_entity_poly.pdbx_strand_id
1 'polypeptide(L)' 'MARTSWERTREGVTYYVSVEPTQVVVGEHRGSGHTDNAGTCSHAEFVAGRWHDHIRTNMGARTLSEILAALASAP' A
#
# COMPACT_ATOMS: atom_id res chain seq x y z
N MET A 1 17.08 -6.55 -4.25
CA MET A 1 16.13 -5.47 -4.56
C MET A 1 15.07 -5.46 -3.47
N ALA A 2 14.76 -4.31 -2.89
CA ALA A 2 13.69 -4.22 -1.90
C ALA A 2 12.35 -4.55 -2.56
N ARG A 3 11.46 -5.22 -1.81
CA ARG A 3 10.08 -5.46 -2.26
C ARG A 3 9.35 -4.13 -2.35
N THR A 4 8.68 -3.87 -3.47
CA THR A 4 7.96 -2.60 -3.72
C THR A 4 6.45 -2.77 -3.78
N SER A 5 5.91 -3.99 -3.79
CA SER A 5 4.47 -4.22 -3.85
C SER A 5 3.98 -5.25 -2.83
N TRP A 6 2.78 -5.02 -2.31
CA TRP A 6 2.08 -5.86 -1.36
C TRP A 6 0.64 -6.02 -1.79
N GLU A 7 0.12 -7.23 -1.63
CA GLU A 7 -1.26 -7.55 -1.92
C GLU A 7 -1.79 -8.48 -0.83
N ARG A 8 -3.05 -8.31 -0.45
CA ARG A 8 -3.76 -9.21 0.45
C ARG A 8 -5.23 -9.28 0.09
N THR A 9 -5.75 -10.49 -0.09
CA THR A 9 -7.18 -10.72 -0.27
C THR A 9 -7.84 -11.05 1.06
N ARG A 10 -8.96 -10.40 1.36
CA ARG A 10 -9.83 -10.67 2.51
C ARG A 10 -11.29 -10.49 2.09
N GLU A 11 -12.14 -11.46 2.42
CA GLU A 11 -13.60 -11.37 2.20
C GLU A 11 -13.99 -11.01 0.74
N GLY A 12 -13.21 -11.50 -0.23
CA GLY A 12 -13.43 -11.23 -1.66
C GLY A 12 -12.99 -9.83 -2.14
N VAL A 13 -12.31 -9.06 -1.29
CA VAL A 13 -11.66 -7.79 -1.64
C VAL A 13 -10.14 -8.00 -1.62
N THR A 14 -9.47 -7.59 -2.68
CA THR A 14 -8.02 -7.55 -2.76
C THR A 14 -7.54 -6.14 -2.47
N TYR A 15 -6.76 -5.99 -1.41
CA TYR A 15 -6.10 -4.75 -1.02
C TYR A 15 -4.66 -4.79 -1.49
N TYR A 16 -4.17 -3.69 -2.05
CA TYR A 16 -2.80 -3.62 -2.55
C TYR A 16 -2.14 -2.29 -2.20
N VAL A 17 -0.82 -2.34 -2.10
CA VAL A 17 0.07 -1.18 -1.95
C VAL A 17 1.23 -1.35 -2.92
N SER A 18 1.56 -0.31 -3.67
CA SER A 18 2.79 -0.25 -4.48
C SER A 18 3.59 1.00 -4.12
N VAL A 19 4.88 0.84 -3.87
CA VAL A 19 5.85 1.91 -3.72
C VAL A 19 6.47 2.15 -5.10
N GLU A 20 6.04 3.23 -5.74
CA GLU A 20 6.54 3.71 -7.01
C GLU A 20 7.66 4.74 -6.79
N PRO A 21 8.45 5.10 -7.82
CA PRO A 21 9.59 6.00 -7.66
C PRO A 21 9.26 7.36 -7.03
N THR A 22 8.04 7.88 -7.22
CA THR A 22 7.65 9.22 -6.76
C THR A 22 6.45 9.22 -5.81
N GLN A 23 5.81 8.08 -5.59
CA GLN A 23 4.54 7.99 -4.86
C GLN A 23 4.31 6.59 -4.28
N VAL A 24 3.37 6.51 -3.34
CA VAL A 24 2.78 5.26 -2.88
C VAL A 24 1.36 5.19 -3.41
N VAL A 25 1.03 4.09 -4.08
CA VAL A 25 -0.31 3.74 -4.54
C VAL A 25 -0.91 2.81 -3.50
N VAL A 26 -2.12 3.09 -3.03
CA VAL A 26 -2.89 2.24 -2.11
C VAL A 26 -4.27 2.07 -2.71
N GLY A 27 -4.73 0.82 -2.85
CA GLY A 27 -6.03 0.58 -3.45
C GLY A 27 -6.65 -0.75 -3.05
N GLU A 28 -7.88 -0.94 -3.51
CA GLU A 28 -8.64 -2.16 -3.33
C GLU A 28 -9.51 -2.47 -4.55
N HIS A 29 -9.71 -3.76 -4.87
CA HIS A 29 -10.63 -4.19 -5.93
C HIS A 29 -11.31 -5.52 -5.59
N ARG A 30 -12.49 -5.80 -6.18
CA ARG A 30 -13.27 -7.04 -5.97
C ARG A 30 -13.14 -8.04 -7.13
N GLY A 31 -11.97 -8.12 -7.75
CA GLY A 31 -11.69 -9.07 -8.84
C GLY A 31 -11.97 -8.58 -10.26
N SER A 32 -12.38 -7.32 -10.46
CA SER A 32 -12.34 -6.66 -11.77
C SER A 32 -11.84 -5.22 -11.67
N GLY A 33 -11.11 -4.75 -12.67
CA GLY A 33 -10.58 -3.37 -12.69
C GLY A 33 -11.66 -2.28 -12.68
N HIS A 34 -12.91 -2.62 -12.99
CA HIS A 34 -14.04 -1.69 -12.90
C HIS A 34 -14.47 -1.40 -11.44
N THR A 35 -14.01 -2.22 -10.50
CA THR A 35 -14.22 -2.04 -9.05
C THR A 35 -12.96 -1.57 -8.33
N ASP A 36 -11.93 -1.21 -9.10
CA ASP A 36 -10.68 -0.72 -8.54
C ASP A 36 -10.88 0.70 -8.00
N ASN A 37 -10.55 0.87 -6.72
CA ASN A 37 -10.52 2.15 -6.06
C ASN A 37 -9.11 2.36 -5.51
N ALA A 38 -8.38 3.28 -6.15
CA ALA A 38 -6.99 3.56 -5.82
C ALA A 38 -6.80 5.03 -5.44
N GLY A 39 -5.99 5.26 -4.43
CA GLY A 39 -5.47 6.57 -4.06
C GLY A 39 -3.95 6.60 -4.12
N THR A 40 -3.39 7.78 -4.34
CA THR A 40 -1.95 8.00 -4.29
C THR A 40 -1.58 9.04 -3.23
N CYS A 41 -0.34 8.97 -2.76
CA CYS A 41 0.28 10.01 -1.95
C CYS A 41 1.80 10.00 -2.17
N SER A 42 2.48 11.10 -1.88
CA SER A 42 3.95 11.15 -1.89
C SER A 42 4.55 10.26 -0.80
N HIS A 43 5.82 9.89 -0.93
CA HIS A 43 6.54 9.16 0.12
C HIS A 43 6.54 9.91 1.46
N ALA A 44 6.68 11.24 1.42
CA ALA A 44 6.67 12.08 2.62
C ALA A 44 5.31 12.06 3.33
N GLU A 45 4.21 12.15 2.58
CA GLU A 45 2.85 12.06 3.14
C GLU A 45 2.58 10.67 3.72
N PHE A 46 3.06 9.61 3.04
CA PHE A 46 2.94 8.25 3.55
C PHE A 46 3.68 8.10 4.89
N VAL A 47 4.96 8.50 4.96
CA VAL A 47 5.75 8.49 6.20
C VAL A 47 5.08 9.31 7.31
N ALA A 48 4.42 10.42 6.96
CA ALA A 48 3.65 11.25 7.90
C ALA A 48 2.34 10.60 8.39
N GLY A 49 1.95 9.45 7.85
CA GLY A 49 0.82 8.65 8.34
C GLY A 49 -0.32 8.44 7.35
N ARG A 50 -0.25 9.01 6.14
CA ARG A 50 -1.29 8.83 5.12
C ARG A 50 -1.47 7.34 4.82
N TRP A 51 -2.72 6.87 4.86
CA TRP A 51 -3.13 5.47 4.64
C TRP A 51 -2.70 4.43 5.70
N HIS A 52 -1.99 4.81 6.76
CA HIS A 52 -1.54 3.86 7.78
C HIS A 52 -2.68 3.05 8.41
N ASP A 53 -3.78 3.71 8.77
CA ASP A 53 -4.92 3.03 9.42
C ASP A 53 -5.65 2.07 8.48
N HIS A 54 -5.77 2.44 7.20
CA HIS A 54 -6.30 1.55 6.17
C HIS A 54 -5.44 0.29 6.04
N ILE A 55 -4.11 0.46 5.92
CA ILE A 55 -3.17 -0.66 5.78
C ILE A 55 -3.15 -1.53 7.04
N ARG A 56 -3.15 -0.94 8.24
CA ARG A 56 -3.23 -1.71 9.50
C ARG A 56 -4.49 -2.55 9.57
N THR A 57 -5.63 -1.99 9.19
CA THR A 57 -6.93 -2.65 9.26
C THR A 57 -7.06 -3.78 8.25
N ASN A 58 -6.62 -3.56 7.01
CA ASN A 58 -6.90 -4.47 5.91
C ASN A 58 -5.72 -5.40 5.59
N MET A 59 -4.49 -4.92 5.73
CA MET A 59 -3.27 -5.65 5.38
C MET A 59 -2.45 -6.09 6.60
N GLY A 60 -2.65 -5.45 7.75
CA GLY A 60 -1.99 -5.75 9.02
C GLY A 60 -0.77 -4.89 9.31
N ALA A 61 -0.44 -4.74 10.59
CA ALA A 61 0.67 -3.91 11.06
C ALA A 61 2.04 -4.35 10.50
N ARG A 62 2.26 -5.66 10.30
CA ARG A 62 3.48 -6.19 9.70
C ARG A 62 3.71 -5.64 8.28
N THR A 63 2.66 -5.63 7.46
CA THR A 63 2.73 -5.10 6.09
C THR A 63 3.09 -3.62 6.10
N LEU A 64 2.51 -2.84 7.00
CA LEU A 64 2.87 -1.42 7.17
C LEU A 64 4.36 -1.25 7.51
N SER A 65 4.90 -2.05 8.44
CA SER A 65 6.32 -2.01 8.77
C SER A 65 7.23 -2.36 7.59
N GLU A 66 6.84 -3.35 6.78
CA GLU A 66 7.58 -3.73 5.57
C GLU A 66 7.59 -2.59 4.53
N ILE A 67 6.46 -1.90 4.34
CA ILE A 67 6.36 -0.76 3.42
C ILE A 67 7.26 0.40 3.87
N LEU A 68 7.22 0.75 5.17
CA LEU A 68 8.09 1.81 5.72
C LEU A 68 9.57 1.47 5.58
N ALA A 69 9.95 0.19 5.76
CA ALA A 69 11.32 -0.26 5.56
C ALA A 69 11.75 -0.16 4.08
N ALA A 70 10.84 -0.45 3.14
CA ALA A 70 11.09 -0.29 1.72
C ALA A 70 11.30 1.17 1.32
N LEU A 71 10.48 2.10 1.85
CA LEU A 71 10.64 3.54 1.63
C LEU A 71 11.97 4.08 2.18
N ALA A 72 12.42 3.59 3.33
CA ALA A 72 13.72 3.97 3.90
C ALA A 72 14.93 3.43 3.11
N SER A 73 14.71 2.40 2.28
CA SER A 73 15.73 1.77 1.44
C SER A 73 15.69 2.23 -0.01
N ALA A 74 14.73 3.09 -0.36
CA ALA A 74 14.65 3.70 -1.68
C ALA A 74 15.75 4.77 -1.81
N PRO A 75 16.54 4.75 -2.90
CA PRO A 75 17.64 5.69 -3.12
C PRO A 75 17.19 7.13 -3.37
#